data_AF-A0A554VA50-F1
#
_entry.id   AF-A0A554VA50-F1
#
_cell.length_a   1.000
_cell.length_b   1.000
_cell.length_c   1.000
_cell.angle_alpha   90.00
_cell.angle_beta   90.00
_cell.angle_gamma   90.00
#
_symmetry.space_group_name_H-M   'P 1'
#
loop_
_entity.id
_entity.type
_entity.pdbx_description
1 polymer ?
#
loop_
_entity_poly.entity_id
_entity_poly.type
_entity_poly.pdbx_seq_one_letter_code
_entity_poly.pdbx_strand_id
1 'polypeptide(L)' 'MKNNEEKVEDIENELFRKISLLILNNLEKYGPERVANELNEKSEGNYYVVPTEEGVREYVSNLINRKFK' A
#
# COMPACT_ATOMS: atom_id res chain seq x y z
N MET A 1 4.28 25.67 16.92
CA MET A 1 2.99 25.37 16.25
C MET A 1 3.34 24.72 14.93
N LYS A 2 2.95 23.46 14.69
CA LYS A 2 3.17 22.81 13.38
C LYS A 2 2.36 23.55 12.30
N ASN A 3 2.96 23.81 11.14
CA ASN A 3 2.27 24.39 9.99
C ASN A 3 1.18 23.44 9.47
N ASN A 4 0.14 23.96 8.82
CA ASN A 4 -0.97 23.14 8.33
C ASN A 4 -0.51 22.06 7.32
N GLU A 5 0.54 22.31 6.55
CA GLU A 5 1.15 21.35 5.61
C GLU A 5 1.74 20.13 6.32
N GLU A 6 2.45 20.33 7.42
CA GLU A 6 3.05 19.26 8.23
C GLU A 6 1.97 18.34 8.84
N LYS A 7 0.79 18.90 9.18
CA LYS A 7 -0.34 18.11 9.69
C LYS A 7 -1.00 17.25 8.60
N VAL A 8 -1.01 17.71 7.36
CA VAL A 8 -1.57 16.95 6.23
C VAL A 8 -0.64 15.78 5.88
N GLU A 9 0.66 16.02 5.83
CA GLU A 9 1.68 14.98 5.61
C GLU A 9 1.63 13.89 6.71
N ASP A 10 1.43 14.28 7.97
CA ASP A 10 1.26 13.33 9.09
C ASP A 10 0.04 12.41 8.90
N ILE A 11 -1.09 12.94 8.42
CA ILE A 11 -2.34 12.18 8.19
C ILE A 11 -2.19 11.23 7.00
N GLU A 12 -1.61 11.69 5.90
CA GLU A 12 -1.38 10.87 4.70
C GLU A 12 -0.45 9.70 5.02
N ASN A 13 0.64 9.95 5.75
CA ASN A 13 1.56 8.90 6.20
C ASN A 13 0.86 7.87 7.11
N GLU A 14 -0.03 8.30 8.00
CA GLU A 14 -0.80 7.39 8.83
C GLU A 14 -1.75 6.53 7.99
N LEU A 15 -2.40 7.12 6.99
CA LEU A 15 -3.28 6.39 6.06
C LEU A 15 -2.50 5.32 5.29
N PHE A 16 -1.34 5.63 4.70
CA PHE A 16 -0.54 4.63 3.98
C PHE A 16 -0.07 3.50 4.88
N ARG A 17 0.33 3.79 6.11
CA ARG A 17 0.70 2.77 7.08
C ARG A 17 -0.48 1.84 7.39
N LYS A 18 -1.68 2.38 7.59
CA LYS A 18 -2.89 1.57 7.85
C LYS A 18 -3.24 0.68 6.67
N ILE A 19 -3.21 1.22 5.44
CA ILE A 19 -3.48 0.44 4.23
C ILE A 19 -2.42 -0.65 4.06
N SER A 20 -1.14 -0.31 4.27
CA SER A 20 -0.03 -1.26 4.21
C SER A 20 -0.19 -2.43 5.16
N LEU A 21 -0.55 -2.15 6.42
CA LEU A 21 -0.83 -3.19 7.42
C LEU A 21 -2.01 -4.08 7.01
N LEU A 22 -3.07 -3.48 6.46
CA LEU A 22 -4.22 -4.25 5.97
C LEU A 22 -3.84 -5.21 4.84
N ILE A 23 -3.02 -4.75 3.89
CA ILE A 23 -2.53 -5.59 2.78
C ILE A 23 -1.69 -6.75 3.31
N LEU A 24 -0.77 -6.49 4.26
CA LEU A 24 0.07 -7.53 4.86
C LEU A 24 -0.75 -8.56 5.65
N ASN A 25 -1.73 -8.12 6.43
CA ASN A 25 -2.63 -9.03 7.14
C ASN A 25 -3.46 -9.89 6.16
N ASN A 26 -3.93 -9.29 5.06
CA ASN A 26 -4.64 -10.01 4.01
C ASN A 26 -3.73 -11.00 3.28
N LEU A 27 -2.46 -10.66 3.08
CA LEU A 27 -1.46 -11.53 2.48
C LEU A 27 -1.28 -12.81 3.31
N GLU A 28 -1.13 -12.67 4.64
CA GLU A 28 -1.03 -13.81 5.55
C GLU A 28 -2.30 -14.66 5.58
N LYS A 29 -3.47 -14.01 5.49
CA LYS A 29 -4.77 -14.70 5.61
C LYS A 29 -5.25 -15.38 4.33
N TYR A 30 -5.00 -14.76 3.18
CA TYR A 30 -5.61 -15.15 1.91
C TYR A 30 -4.59 -15.57 0.84
N GLY A 31 -3.31 -15.33 1.08
CA GLY A 31 -2.23 -15.66 0.15
C GLY A 31 -1.99 -14.60 -0.93
N PRO A 32 -0.83 -14.66 -1.59
CA PRO A 32 -0.35 -13.61 -2.50
C PRO A 32 -1.18 -13.47 -3.78
N GLU A 33 -1.61 -14.56 -4.40
CA GLU A 33 -2.38 -14.51 -5.65
C GLU A 33 -3.67 -13.71 -5.50
N ARG A 34 -4.44 -14.01 -4.44
CA ARG A 34 -5.72 -13.34 -4.18
C ARG A 34 -5.54 -11.84 -3.92
N VAL A 35 -4.56 -11.50 -3.09
CA VAL A 35 -4.28 -10.09 -2.73
C VAL A 35 -3.77 -9.32 -3.94
N ALA A 36 -2.84 -9.86 -4.70
CA ALA A 36 -2.32 -9.20 -5.90
C ALA A 36 -3.41 -9.00 -6.96
N ASN A 37 -4.28 -9.99 -7.19
CA ASN A 37 -5.38 -9.87 -8.14
C ASN A 37 -6.35 -8.78 -7.72
N GLU A 38 -6.74 -8.72 -6.45
CA GLU A 38 -7.62 -7.66 -5.95
C GLU A 38 -7.01 -6.26 -6.11
N LEU A 39 -5.70 -6.11 -5.80
CA LEU A 39 -4.98 -4.86 -6.01
C LEU A 39 -4.92 -4.47 -7.50
N ASN A 40 -4.65 -5.44 -8.38
CA ASN A 40 -4.57 -5.22 -9.83
C ASN A 40 -5.93 -4.87 -10.45
N GLU A 41 -7.02 -5.51 -10.01
CA GLU A 41 -8.37 -5.20 -10.47
C GLU A 41 -8.76 -3.77 -10.08
N LYS A 42 -8.41 -3.35 -8.86
CA LYS A 42 -8.68 -2.00 -8.35
C LYS A 42 -7.73 -0.93 -8.91
N SER A 43 -6.60 -1.32 -9.51
CA SER A 43 -5.62 -0.37 -10.03
C SER A 43 -6.08 0.29 -11.33
N GLU A 44 -7.07 -0.28 -12.02
CA GLU A 44 -7.52 0.17 -13.35
C GLU A 44 -6.36 0.31 -14.36
N GLY A 45 -5.29 -0.47 -14.18
CA GLY A 45 -4.09 -0.45 -15.04
C GLY A 45 -3.02 0.59 -14.64
N ASN A 46 -3.21 1.34 -13.55
CA ASN A 46 -2.22 2.32 -13.09
C ASN A 46 -0.93 1.69 -12.53
N TYR A 47 -1.03 0.46 -12.06
CA TYR A 47 0.11 -0.33 -11.58
C TYR A 47 -0.19 -1.82 -11.66
N TYR A 48 0.86 -2.63 -11.58
CA TYR A 48 0.77 -4.09 -11.54
C TYR A 48 1.57 -4.65 -10.36
N VAL A 49 0.91 -5.49 -9.57
CA VAL A 49 1.46 -6.25 -8.44
C VAL A 49 1.63 -7.69 -8.89
N VAL A 50 2.85 -8.21 -8.78
CA VAL A 50 3.14 -9.61 -9.11
C VAL A 50 2.46 -10.52 -8.08
N PRO A 51 1.79 -11.62 -8.49
CA PRO A 51 1.03 -12.51 -7.60
C PRO A 51 1.94 -13.46 -6.80
N THR A 52 2.97 -12.90 -6.16
CA THR A 52 3.92 -13.58 -5.29
C THR A 52 4.01 -12.84 -3.96
N GLU A 53 4.48 -13.53 -2.90
CA GLU A 53 4.65 -12.88 -1.59
C GLU A 53 5.59 -11.67 -1.68
N GLU A 54 6.70 -11.84 -2.42
CA GLU A 54 7.67 -10.78 -2.66
C GLU A 54 7.05 -9.60 -3.43
N GLY A 55 6.26 -9.85 -4.48
CA GLY A 55 5.61 -8.79 -5.25
C GLY A 55 4.62 -7.95 -4.44
N VAL A 56 3.83 -8.59 -3.57
CA VAL A 56 2.91 -7.87 -2.67
C VAL A 56 3.69 -7.07 -1.63
N ARG A 57 4.77 -7.63 -1.06
CA ARG A 57 5.63 -6.92 -0.09
C ARG A 57 6.37 -5.74 -0.74
N GLU A 58 6.82 -5.87 -1.98
CA GLU A 58 7.42 -4.77 -2.73
C GLU A 58 6.42 -3.64 -2.95
N TYR A 59 5.18 -3.96 -3.36
CA TYR A 59 4.12 -2.97 -3.49
C TYR A 59 3.86 -2.22 -2.18
N VAL A 60 3.79 -2.94 -1.05
CA VAL A 60 3.63 -2.32 0.28
C VAL A 60 4.82 -1.44 0.64
N SER A 61 6.05 -1.88 0.37
CA SER A 61 7.25 -1.07 0.59
C SER A 61 7.20 0.22 -0.21
N ASN A 62 6.80 0.16 -1.48
CA ASN A 62 6.61 1.33 -2.33
C ASN A 62 5.48 2.23 -1.83
N LEU A 63 4.40 1.67 -1.27
CA LEU A 63 3.30 2.43 -0.70
C LEU A 63 3.72 3.21 0.56
N ILE A 64 4.52 2.62 1.43
CA ILE A 64 5.05 3.27 2.65
C ILE A 64 6.09 4.33 2.30
N ASN A 65 6.92 4.07 1.29
CA ASN A 65 8.04 4.93 0.90
C ASN A 65 7.67 5.97 -0.17
N ARG A 66 6.45 5.92 -0.71
CA ARG A 66 5.91 6.99 -1.54
C ARG A 66 5.70 8.22 -0.67
N LYS A 67 6.72 9.08 -0.62
CA LYS A 67 6.48 10.52 -0.50
C LYS A 67 5.65 10.90 -1.71
N PHE A 68 4.39 11.26 -1.53
CA PHE A 68 3.65 11.90 -2.61
C PHE A 68 4.49 13.07 -3.10
N LYS A 69 4.86 13.01 -4.38
CA LYS A 69 5.42 14.16 -5.09
C LYS A 69 4.28 15.01 -5.60
#